data_AF-A0A355BSM1-F1
#
_entry.id   AF-A0A355BSM1-F1
#
_cell.length_a   1.000
_cell.length_b   1.000
_cell.length_c   1.000
_cell.angle_alpha   90.00
_cell.angle_beta   90.00
_cell.angle_gamma   90.00
#
_symmetry.space_group_name_H-M   'P 1'
#
loop_
_entity.id
_entity.type
_entity.pdbx_description
1 polymer ?
#
loop_
_entity_poly.entity_id
_entity_poly.type
_entity_poly.pdbx_seq_one_letter_code
_entity_poly.pdbx_strand_id
1 'polypeptide(L)'
;MVRKFFKLDKNYLLEASQLRCREDLLSELLDRARSAYEARNNPLGLQDSFSDKIRAFKPVSFEPLYGFYENLAGIYRYKHGENQLGFLWDGKDHADQYREEWTEAFRAWTIQLCYQPQFVQAVLDLTVFLAENPSAQLTEGRMNAVMLNLFELRIHKSRGIVEQQAQA
;
A
#
# COMPACT_ATOMS: atom_id res chain seq x y z
N MET A 1 -5.48 16.51 3.65
CA MET A 1 -6.85 15.99 3.87
C MET A 1 -6.93 14.71 3.08
N VAL A 2 -7.10 13.55 3.74
CA VAL A 2 -7.11 12.25 3.06
C VAL A 2 -8.37 12.16 2.20
N ARG A 3 -8.26 11.55 1.01
CA ARG A 3 -9.39 11.34 0.11
C ARG A 3 -10.49 10.54 0.82
N LYS A 4 -11.71 11.06 0.87
CA LYS A 4 -12.87 10.35 1.44
C LYS A 4 -13.37 9.30 0.46
N PHE A 5 -13.35 8.04 0.86
CA PHE A 5 -13.75 6.92 -0.01
C PHE A 5 -15.23 6.54 0.14
N PHE A 6 -15.90 6.88 1.24
CA PHE A 6 -17.33 6.61 1.47
C PHE A 6 -17.97 7.59 2.49
N LYS A 7 -19.30 7.67 2.54
CA LYS A 7 -20.05 8.65 3.36
C LYS A 7 -19.86 8.50 4.88
N LEU A 8 -19.52 7.29 5.35
CA LEU A 8 -19.33 6.95 6.76
C LEU A 8 -17.84 6.93 7.20
N ASP A 9 -16.94 7.43 6.35
CA ASP A 9 -15.50 7.52 6.65
C ASP A 9 -15.24 8.67 7.66
N LYS A 10 -15.55 8.42 8.94
CA LYS A 10 -15.54 9.41 10.03
C LYS A 10 -14.51 9.14 11.13
N ASN A 11 -13.70 8.10 11.02
CA ASN A 11 -12.72 7.79 12.06
C ASN A 11 -11.43 8.58 11.87
N TYR A 12 -11.45 9.79 12.42
CA TYR A 12 -10.34 10.73 12.40
C TYR A 12 -9.11 10.21 13.16
N LEU A 13 -9.28 9.36 14.19
CA LEU A 13 -8.16 8.78 14.95
C LEU A 13 -7.41 7.75 14.11
N LEU A 14 -8.14 6.86 13.44
CA LEU A 14 -7.57 5.90 12.50
C LEU A 14 -6.94 6.62 11.30
N GLU A 15 -7.62 7.62 10.71
CA GLU A 15 -7.05 8.42 9.61
C GLU A 15 -5.74 9.12 10.02
N ALA A 16 -5.71 9.74 11.20
CA ALA A 16 -4.51 10.40 11.72
C ALA A 16 -3.38 9.38 11.97
N SER A 17 -3.72 8.20 12.51
CA SER A 17 -2.76 7.12 12.76
C SER A 17 -2.16 6.60 11.45
N GLN A 18 -3.02 6.36 10.44
CA GLN A 18 -2.62 5.97 9.09
C GLN A 18 -1.74 7.02 8.42
N LEU A 19 -2.01 8.32 8.60
CA LEU A 19 -1.17 9.37 8.05
C LEU A 19 0.22 9.41 8.72
N ARG A 20 0.27 9.23 10.04
CA ARG A 20 1.52 9.28 10.81
C ARG A 20 2.50 8.17 10.46
N CYS A 21 2.02 6.95 10.19
CA CYS A 21 2.89 5.81 9.87
C CYS A 21 3.16 5.65 8.36
N ARG A 22 2.67 6.54 7.50
CA ARG A 22 2.73 6.37 6.05
C ARG A 22 4.16 6.20 5.52
N GLU A 23 5.07 7.09 5.90
CA GLU A 23 6.44 7.09 5.37
C GLU A 23 7.18 5.82 5.79
N ASP A 24 7.04 5.41 7.06
CA ASP A 24 7.67 4.20 7.60
C ASP A 24 7.16 2.95 6.87
N LEU A 25 5.84 2.83 6.69
CA LEU A 25 5.23 1.71 5.99
C LEU A 25 5.59 1.66 4.50
N LEU A 26 5.73 2.82 3.84
CA LEU A 26 6.16 2.89 2.45
C LEU A 26 7.65 2.53 2.29
N SER A 27 8.49 2.88 3.27
CA SER A 27 9.87 2.41 3.32
C SER A 27 9.93 0.89 3.45
N GLU A 28 9.14 0.31 4.37
CA GLU A 28 9.06 -1.15 4.51
C GLU A 28 8.56 -1.84 3.24
N LEU A 29 7.58 -1.24 2.54
CA LEU A 29 7.10 -1.74 1.26
C LEU A 29 8.21 -1.76 0.20
N LEU A 30 8.98 -0.68 0.10
CA LEU A 30 10.09 -0.60 -0.86
C LEU A 30 11.14 -1.69 -0.59
N ASP A 31 11.55 -1.86 0.66
CA ASP A 31 12.54 -2.88 1.03
C ASP A 31 12.03 -4.30 0.79
N ARG A 32 10.73 -4.53 1.02
CA ARG A 32 10.07 -5.80 0.69
C ARG A 32 10.01 -6.06 -0.80
N ALA A 33 9.67 -5.05 -1.61
CA ALA A 33 9.65 -5.16 -3.06
C ALA A 33 11.05 -5.44 -3.62
N ARG A 34 12.09 -4.78 -3.10
CA ARG A 34 13.49 -5.07 -3.43
C ARG A 34 13.87 -6.51 -3.14
N SER A 35 13.58 -6.97 -1.92
CA SER A 35 13.89 -8.33 -1.49
C SER A 35 13.15 -9.37 -2.35
N ALA A 36 11.88 -9.13 -2.66
CA ALA A 36 11.08 -9.99 -3.54
C ALA A 36 11.63 -10.01 -4.98
N TYR A 37 12.09 -8.86 -5.48
CA TYR A 37 12.72 -8.77 -6.79
C TYR A 37 14.04 -9.55 -6.84
N GLU A 38 14.93 -9.33 -5.86
CA GLU A 38 16.23 -10.00 -5.79
C GLU A 38 16.07 -11.51 -5.64
N ALA A 39 15.21 -11.99 -4.73
CA ALA A 39 14.96 -13.41 -4.54
C ALA A 39 14.49 -14.12 -5.83
N ARG A 40 13.79 -13.40 -6.71
CA ARG A 40 13.20 -13.96 -7.92
C ARG A 40 14.09 -13.84 -9.15
N ASN A 41 14.81 -12.73 -9.30
CA ASN A 41 15.57 -12.42 -10.52
C ASN A 41 17.08 -12.52 -10.32
N ASN A 42 17.55 -12.40 -9.08
CA ASN A 42 18.97 -12.48 -8.73
C ASN A 42 19.21 -13.35 -7.48
N PRO A 43 18.79 -14.64 -7.48
CA PRO A 43 18.95 -15.52 -6.33
C PRO A 43 20.41 -15.81 -5.98
N LEU A 44 21.34 -15.60 -6.91
CA LEU A 44 22.78 -15.78 -6.72
C LEU A 44 23.49 -14.52 -6.22
N GLY A 45 22.78 -13.39 -6.11
CA GLY A 45 23.34 -12.12 -5.62
C GLY A 45 24.44 -11.55 -6.53
N LEU A 46 24.36 -11.81 -7.83
CA LEU A 46 25.31 -11.29 -8.83
C LEU A 46 25.32 -9.76 -8.79
N GLN A 47 26.51 -9.19 -8.88
CA GLN A 47 26.69 -7.74 -8.96
C GLN A 47 26.56 -7.33 -10.42
N ASP A 48 25.38 -6.82 -10.77
CA ASP A 48 25.13 -6.18 -12.06
C ASP A 48 24.68 -4.72 -11.86
N SER A 49 24.83 -3.93 -12.93
CA SER A 49 24.53 -2.50 -12.88
C SER A 49 23.07 -2.19 -12.53
N PHE A 50 22.16 -3.15 -12.71
CA PHE A 50 20.74 -3.01 -12.39
C PHE A 50 20.47 -3.24 -10.90
N SER A 51 21.00 -4.33 -10.35
CA SER A 51 20.94 -4.71 -8.95
C SER A 51 21.63 -3.66 -8.09
N ASP A 52 22.76 -3.11 -8.55
CA ASP A 52 23.46 -2.03 -7.87
C ASP A 52 22.62 -0.75 -7.79
N LYS A 53 21.90 -0.39 -8.87
CA LYS A 53 20.95 0.74 -8.84
C LYS A 53 19.85 0.52 -7.80
N ILE A 54 19.26 -0.68 -7.75
CA ILE A 54 18.19 -1.01 -6.79
C ILE A 54 18.67 -0.89 -5.35
N ARG A 55 19.85 -1.46 -5.06
CA ARG A 55 20.47 -1.47 -3.72
C ARG A 55 20.92 -0.08 -3.26
N ALA A 56 21.53 0.70 -4.16
CA ALA A 56 22.05 2.03 -3.83
C ALA A 56 20.96 3.11 -3.75
N PHE A 57 19.77 2.86 -4.31
CA PHE A 57 18.70 3.84 -4.32
C PHE A 57 18.29 4.25 -2.89
N LYS A 58 18.18 5.56 -2.66
CA LYS A 58 17.62 6.11 -1.44
C LYS A 58 16.43 6.99 -1.84
N PRO A 59 15.21 6.67 -1.38
CA PRO A 59 14.04 7.46 -1.73
C PRO A 59 14.19 8.87 -1.13
N VAL A 60 14.07 9.89 -1.99
CA VAL A 60 14.00 11.30 -1.56
C VAL A 60 12.57 11.64 -1.12
N SER A 61 11.57 11.02 -1.75
CA SER A 61 10.16 11.16 -1.45
C SER A 61 9.41 9.90 -1.86
N PHE A 62 8.35 9.56 -1.12
CA PHE A 62 7.42 8.47 -1.45
C PHE A 62 6.13 8.97 -2.10
N GLU A 63 6.07 10.24 -2.54
CA GLU A 63 4.91 10.82 -3.23
C GLU A 63 4.30 9.95 -4.33
N PRO A 64 5.07 9.29 -5.22
CA PRO A 64 4.51 8.40 -6.24
C PRO A 64 3.72 7.21 -5.69
N LEU A 65 3.95 6.81 -4.43
CA LEU A 65 3.27 5.71 -3.75
C LEU A 65 2.13 6.16 -2.84
N TYR A 66 1.95 7.46 -2.61
CA TYR A 66 0.88 7.95 -1.73
C TYR A 66 -0.50 7.57 -2.22
N GLY A 67 -0.76 7.62 -3.53
CA GLY A 67 -2.04 7.21 -4.10
C GLY A 67 -2.40 5.75 -3.79
N PHE A 68 -1.42 4.86 -3.89
CA PHE A 68 -1.57 3.46 -3.49
C PHE A 68 -1.85 3.31 -1.99
N TYR A 69 -1.03 3.98 -1.17
CA TYR A 69 -1.20 3.92 0.29
C TYR A 69 -2.58 4.40 0.73
N GLU A 70 -3.05 5.53 0.18
CA GLU A 70 -4.36 6.08 0.49
C GLU A 70 -5.48 5.14 0.06
N ASN A 71 -5.37 4.49 -1.10
CA ASN A 71 -6.35 3.49 -1.55
C ASN A 71 -6.39 2.29 -0.59
N LEU A 72 -5.23 1.77 -0.19
CA LEU A 72 -5.14 0.61 0.70
C LEU A 72 -5.64 0.94 2.11
N ALA A 73 -5.34 2.15 2.61
CA ALA A 73 -5.90 2.68 3.85
C ALA A 73 -7.41 2.83 3.78
N GLY A 74 -7.95 3.31 2.64
CA GLY A 74 -9.38 3.39 2.39
C GLY A 74 -10.06 2.03 2.36
N ILE A 75 -9.43 1.02 1.75
CA ILE A 75 -9.90 -0.37 1.74
C ILE A 75 -9.96 -0.93 3.17
N TYR A 76 -8.95 -0.64 4.00
CA TYR A 76 -8.97 -1.04 5.40
C TYR A 76 -10.12 -0.39 6.17
N ARG A 77 -10.31 0.92 6.03
CA ARG A 77 -11.43 1.61 6.70
C ARG A 77 -12.79 1.08 6.23
N TYR A 78 -12.90 0.67 4.98
CA TYR A 78 -14.10 0.02 4.45
C TYR A 78 -14.34 -1.35 5.09
N LYS A 79 -13.32 -2.22 5.13
CA LYS A 79 -13.43 -3.58 5.70
C LYS A 79 -13.62 -3.61 7.22
N HIS A 80 -13.07 -2.63 7.94
CA HIS A 80 -13.09 -2.56 9.40
C HIS A 80 -13.95 -1.40 9.93
N GLY A 81 -14.90 -0.92 9.13
CA GLY A 81 -15.71 0.28 9.41
C GLY A 81 -16.62 0.16 10.64
N GLU A 82 -17.06 -1.04 11.00
CA GLU A 82 -18.12 -1.25 12.00
C GLU A 82 -17.59 -1.29 13.46
N ASN A 83 -16.32 -1.62 13.68
CA ASN A 83 -15.77 -1.90 15.02
C ASN A 83 -15.07 -0.69 15.70
N GLN A 84 -15.33 0.53 15.23
CA GLN A 84 -14.39 1.63 15.42
C GLN A 84 -14.48 2.41 16.74
N LEU A 85 -15.22 1.94 17.75
CA LEU A 85 -15.27 2.55 19.10
C LEU A 85 -15.58 1.49 20.20
N GLY A 86 -15.04 0.28 20.08
CA GLY A 86 -15.12 -0.70 21.18
C GLY A 86 -14.37 -0.18 22.42
N PHE A 87 -14.93 -0.38 23.62
CA PHE A 87 -14.23 -0.05 24.86
C PHE A 87 -12.93 -0.85 24.98
N LEU A 88 -11.81 -0.15 25.10
CA LEU A 88 -10.52 -0.75 25.42
C LEU A 88 -10.41 -0.88 26.93
N TRP A 89 -10.47 -2.12 27.39
CA TRP A 89 -10.37 -2.46 28.82
C TRP A 89 -8.93 -2.55 29.31
N ASP A 90 -7.95 -2.44 28.41
CA ASP A 90 -6.51 -2.56 28.69
C ASP A 90 -5.83 -1.20 28.99
N GLY A 91 -6.56 -0.09 28.87
CA GLY A 91 -6.05 1.26 29.13
C GLY A 91 -5.09 1.79 28.06
N LYS A 92 -4.96 1.13 26.91
CA LYS A 92 -4.18 1.65 25.78
C LYS A 92 -4.88 2.85 25.12
N ASP A 93 -4.09 3.76 24.56
CA ASP A 93 -4.64 4.81 23.71
C ASP A 93 -5.17 4.20 22.40
N HIS A 94 -6.38 4.58 22.01
CA HIS A 94 -7.01 4.11 20.78
C HIS A 94 -6.14 4.41 19.55
N ALA A 95 -5.42 5.53 19.54
CA ALA A 95 -4.53 5.87 18.43
C ALA A 95 -3.34 4.89 18.30
N ASP A 96 -2.79 4.42 19.42
CA ASP A 96 -1.72 3.44 19.41
C ASP A 96 -2.19 2.09 18.89
N GLN A 97 -3.37 1.65 19.34
CA GLN A 97 -3.98 0.41 18.83
C GLN A 97 -4.30 0.49 17.34
N TYR A 98 -4.92 1.58 16.87
CA TYR A 98 -5.20 1.74 15.45
C TYR A 98 -3.93 1.73 14.60
N ARG A 99 -2.85 2.32 15.10
CA ARG A 99 -1.54 2.26 14.44
C ARG A 99 -1.02 0.82 14.37
N GLU A 100 -1.07 0.07 15.48
CA GLU A 100 -0.64 -1.33 15.55
C GLU A 100 -1.42 -2.21 14.56
N GLU A 101 -2.75 -2.18 14.64
CA GLU A 101 -3.65 -2.97 13.78
C GLU A 101 -3.46 -2.63 12.30
N TRP A 102 -3.38 -1.34 11.97
CA TRP A 102 -3.15 -0.91 10.60
C TRP A 102 -1.78 -1.33 10.07
N THR A 103 -0.74 -1.20 10.89
CA THR A 103 0.63 -1.63 10.53
C THR A 103 0.68 -3.11 10.23
N GLU A 104 0.04 -3.92 11.07
CA GLU A 104 -0.04 -5.37 10.89
C GLU A 104 -0.81 -5.75 9.61
N ALA A 105 -1.98 -5.15 9.41
CA ALA A 105 -2.78 -5.36 8.19
C ALA A 105 -2.01 -4.93 6.93
N PHE A 106 -1.36 -3.77 6.96
CA PHE A 106 -0.56 -3.27 5.85
C PHE A 106 0.60 -4.23 5.51
N ARG A 107 1.33 -4.71 6.52
CA ARG A 107 2.41 -5.70 6.33
C ARG A 107 1.88 -6.98 5.72
N ALA A 108 0.80 -7.54 6.26
CA ALA A 108 0.19 -8.76 5.74
C ALA A 108 -0.25 -8.61 4.28
N TRP A 109 -0.91 -7.50 3.96
CA TRP A 109 -1.41 -7.23 2.61
C TRP A 109 -0.28 -6.97 1.61
N THR A 110 0.75 -6.21 2.00
CA THR A 110 1.89 -5.96 1.12
C THR A 110 2.73 -7.22 0.89
N ILE A 111 2.81 -8.13 1.86
CA ILE A 111 3.39 -9.47 1.64
C ILE A 111 2.63 -10.19 0.52
N GLN A 112 1.30 -10.22 0.58
CA GLN A 112 0.47 -10.85 -0.46
C GLN A 112 0.66 -10.19 -1.83
N LEU A 113 0.71 -8.86 -1.89
CA LEU A 113 0.93 -8.11 -3.13
C LEU A 113 2.32 -8.35 -3.71
N CYS A 114 3.36 -8.45 -2.88
CA CYS A 114 4.72 -8.71 -3.33
C CYS A 114 4.93 -10.10 -3.93
N TYR A 115 4.02 -11.07 -3.70
CA TYR A 115 4.04 -12.33 -4.46
C TYR A 115 3.69 -12.12 -5.94
N GLN A 116 2.98 -11.04 -6.29
CA GLN A 116 2.65 -10.71 -7.67
C GLN A 116 3.79 -9.93 -8.33
N PRO A 117 4.45 -10.49 -9.35
CA PRO A 117 5.63 -9.86 -9.96
C PRO A 117 5.34 -8.50 -10.58
N GLN A 118 4.14 -8.32 -11.15
CA GLN A 118 3.74 -7.06 -11.77
C GLN A 118 3.62 -5.94 -10.74
N PHE A 119 3.26 -6.28 -9.49
CA PHE A 119 3.23 -5.33 -8.39
C PHE A 119 4.64 -4.92 -7.98
N VAL A 120 5.55 -5.88 -7.78
CA VAL A 120 6.95 -5.60 -7.45
C VAL A 120 7.62 -4.72 -8.50
N GLN A 121 7.42 -5.03 -9.78
CA GLN A 121 7.92 -4.20 -10.88
C GLN A 121 7.34 -2.79 -10.82
N ALA A 122 6.02 -2.65 -10.62
CA ALA A 122 5.39 -1.33 -10.54
C ALA A 122 5.92 -0.49 -9.36
N VAL A 123 6.21 -1.10 -8.21
CA VAL A 123 6.81 -0.39 -7.06
C VAL A 123 8.21 0.11 -7.41
N LEU A 124 9.05 -0.71 -8.04
CA LEU A 124 10.39 -0.30 -8.46
C LEU A 124 10.35 0.77 -9.57
N ASP A 125 9.44 0.64 -10.53
CA ASP A 125 9.22 1.59 -11.62
C ASP A 125 8.76 2.98 -11.11
N LEU A 126 8.02 3.03 -9.99
CA LEU A 126 7.56 4.28 -9.36
C LEU A 126 8.54 4.84 -8.33
N THR A 127 9.61 4.11 -8.02
CA THR A 127 10.62 4.52 -7.04
C THR A 127 12.00 4.61 -7.68
N VAL A 128 12.70 3.48 -7.78
CA VAL A 128 14.07 3.37 -8.29
C VAL A 128 14.18 3.91 -9.73
N PHE A 129 13.21 3.59 -10.58
CA PHE A 129 13.27 3.89 -12.01
C PHE A 129 12.33 5.01 -12.44
N LEU A 130 11.84 5.84 -11.52
CA LEU A 130 10.86 6.88 -11.83
C LEU A 130 11.35 7.86 -12.91
N ALA A 131 12.62 8.28 -12.84
CA ALA A 131 13.21 9.18 -13.83
C ALA A 131 13.31 8.55 -15.23
N GLU A 132 13.37 7.22 -15.30
CA GLU A 132 13.43 6.43 -16.53
C GLU A 132 12.01 5.97 -16.98
N ASN A 133 10.96 6.32 -16.22
CA ASN A 133 9.58 5.89 -16.45
C ASN A 133 8.71 7.02 -17.04
N PRO A 134 8.63 7.14 -18.39
CA PRO A 134 7.81 8.15 -19.04
C PRO A 134 6.30 7.94 -18.86
N SER A 135 5.87 6.80 -18.30
CA SER A 135 4.47 6.42 -18.14
C SER A 135 4.10 6.09 -16.69
N ALA A 136 4.66 6.85 -15.73
CA ALA A 136 4.39 6.69 -14.30
C ALA A 136 2.90 6.55 -13.95
N GLN A 137 2.01 7.30 -14.62
CA GLN A 137 0.56 7.18 -14.43
C GLN A 137 -0.01 5.80 -14.82
N LEU A 138 0.51 5.18 -15.88
CA LEU A 138 0.10 3.83 -16.29
C LEU A 138 0.62 2.78 -15.29
N THR A 139 1.85 2.97 -14.81
CA THR A 139 2.43 2.12 -13.76
C THR A 139 1.62 2.18 -12.47
N GLU A 140 1.21 3.38 -12.05
CA GLU A 140 0.30 3.57 -10.91
C GLU A 140 -1.05 2.87 -11.14
N GLY A 141 -1.62 3.00 -12.34
CA GLY A 141 -2.84 2.30 -12.73
C GLY A 141 -2.71 0.77 -12.63
N ARG A 142 -1.59 0.22 -13.10
CA ARG A 142 -1.28 -1.22 -13.01
C ARG A 142 -1.14 -1.68 -11.57
N MET A 143 -0.42 -0.92 -10.74
CA MET A 143 -0.25 -1.21 -9.31
C MET A 143 -1.61 -1.25 -8.59
N ASN A 144 -2.45 -0.24 -8.83
CA ASN A 144 -3.80 -0.17 -8.27
C ASN A 144 -4.70 -1.30 -8.76
N ALA A 145 -4.59 -1.70 -10.03
CA ALA A 145 -5.36 -2.83 -10.57
C ALA A 145 -5.02 -4.15 -9.88
N VAL A 146 -3.73 -4.44 -9.66
CA VAL A 146 -3.29 -5.64 -8.93
C VAL A 146 -3.83 -5.63 -7.50
N MET A 147 -3.74 -4.49 -6.82
CA MET A 147 -4.30 -4.32 -5.47
C MET A 147 -5.81 -4.55 -5.43
N LEU A 148 -6.56 -3.93 -6.33
CA LEU A 148 -8.02 -4.08 -6.37
C LEU A 148 -8.46 -5.50 -6.67
N ASN A 149 -7.74 -6.22 -7.54
CA ASN A 149 -7.99 -7.62 -7.81
C ASN A 149 -7.71 -8.51 -6.58
N LEU A 150 -6.64 -8.24 -5.82
CA LEU A 150 -6.34 -9.01 -4.60
C LEU A 150 -7.48 -8.93 -3.58
N PHE A 151 -8.12 -7.76 -3.46
CA PHE A 151 -9.21 -7.56 -2.52
C PHE A 151 -10.60 -7.82 -3.10
N GLU A 152 -10.70 -8.15 -4.40
CA GLU A 152 -11.96 -8.29 -5.13
C GLU A 152 -12.85 -7.03 -5.05
N LEU A 153 -12.21 -5.85 -5.06
CA LEU A 153 -12.87 -4.55 -4.91
C LEU A 153 -12.81 -3.71 -6.19
N ARG A 154 -13.74 -2.77 -6.33
CA ARG A 154 -13.70 -1.70 -7.34
C ARG A 154 -13.91 -0.34 -6.69
N ILE A 155 -13.08 0.64 -7.06
CA ILE A 155 -13.23 2.04 -6.61
C ILE A 155 -13.97 2.83 -7.69
N HIS A 156 -15.24 3.16 -7.43
CA HIS A 156 -16.03 4.04 -8.29
C HIS A 156 -15.90 5.50 -7.83
N LYS A 157 -15.65 6.43 -8.77
CA LYS A 157 -15.52 7.87 -8.47
C LYS A 157 -16.76 8.48 -7.80
N SER A 158 -17.96 7.94 -8.05
CA SER A 158 -19.23 8.44 -7.51
C SER A 158 -19.81 7.62 -6.36
N ARG A 159 -19.47 6.33 -6.26
CA ARG A 159 -20.06 5.39 -5.28
C ARG A 159 -19.07 4.93 -4.20
N GLY A 160 -17.79 5.21 -4.34
CA GLY A 160 -16.77 4.75 -3.40
C GLY A 160 -16.31 3.32 -3.70
N ILE A 161 -15.87 2.60 -2.66
CA ILE A 161 -15.46 1.19 -2.74
C ILE A 161 -16.72 0.32 -2.84
N VAL A 162 -16.75 -0.58 -3.82
CA VAL A 162 -17.83 -1.56 -4.03
C VAL A 162 -17.20 -2.94 -4.23
N GLU A 163 -17.78 -3.97 -3.60
CA GLU A 163 -17.39 -5.36 -3.82
C GLU A 163 -17.69 -5.79 -5.26
N GLN A 164 -16.78 -6.57 -5.87
CA GLN A 164 -17.10 -7.21 -7.15
C GLN A 164 -18.18 -8.26 -6.89
N GLN A 165 -19.42 -7.96 -7.28
CA GLN A 165 -20.43 -9.00 -7.40
C GLN A 165 -19.96 -10.01 -8.43
N ALA A 166 -19.80 -11.28 -8.01
CA ALA A 166 -19.64 -12.40 -8.92
C ALA A 166 -20.83 -12.37 -9.90
N GLN A 167 -20.55 -12.13 -11.18
CA GLN A 167 -21.54 -12.36 -12.23
C GLN A 167 -21.79 -13.87 -12.26
N ALA A 168 -22.94 -14.28 -11.74
CA ALA A 168 -23.49 -15.62 -11.92
C ALA A 168 -23.95 -15.83 -13.37
#